data_AF-A0A2T0MQK3-F1
#
_entry.id   AF-A0A2T0MQK3-F1
#
_cell.length_a   1.000
_cell.length_b   1.000
_cell.length_c   1.000
_cell.angle_alpha   90.00
_cell.angle_beta   90.00
_cell.angle_gamma   90.00
#
_symmetry.space_group_name_H-M   'P 1'
#
loop_
_entity.id
_entity.type
_entity.pdbx_description
1 polymer ?
#
loop_
_entity_poly.entity_id
_entity_poly.type
_entity_poly.pdbx_seq_one_letter_code
_entity_poly.pdbx_strand_id
1 'polypeptide(L)'
;MPAGDITHPVPDLTGYITEGQIVLSADIPVHPPIDPLASLSRLMRGGVGVGRTRPEHMDLAAQTLAALARARQAGALAELVGAGALSATDRRYLDLTRAFMRDLLSQPGDEARTLGQTFERAWRVLSILPRRELSMLDADALDAHHEEAG
;
A
#
# COMPACT_ATOMS: atom_id res chain seq x y z
N MET A 1 2.95 -19.18 10.71
CA MET A 1 3.40 -19.96 9.54
C MET A 1 4.67 -20.71 9.95
N PRO A 2 4.67 -22.05 9.98
CA PRO A 2 5.88 -22.82 10.31
C PRO A 2 7.04 -22.41 9.39
N ALA A 3 8.18 -22.03 9.97
CA ALA A 3 9.35 -21.51 9.26
C ALA A 3 9.07 -20.33 8.28
N GLY A 4 7.96 -19.59 8.45
CA GLY A 4 7.58 -18.51 7.54
C GLY A 4 6.97 -18.97 6.20
N ASP A 5 6.69 -20.28 6.04
CA ASP A 5 6.16 -20.82 4.80
C ASP A 5 4.64 -20.61 4.69
N ILE A 6 4.22 -19.77 3.74
CA ILE A 6 2.80 -19.51 3.44
C ILE A 6 2.14 -20.67 2.68
N THR A 7 2.94 -21.52 2.02
CA THR A 7 2.47 -22.72 1.30
C THR A 7 2.27 -23.93 2.21
N HIS A 8 2.64 -23.80 3.50
CA HIS A 8 2.38 -24.83 4.49
C HIS A 8 0.86 -25.13 4.59
N PRO A 9 0.43 -26.39 4.78
CA PRO A 9 -0.99 -26.74 4.77
C PRO A 9 -1.87 -25.94 5.75
N VAL A 10 -1.31 -25.53 6.89
CA VAL A 10 -2.03 -24.72 7.89
C VAL A 10 -2.44 -23.34 7.35
N PRO A 11 -1.51 -22.43 6.93
CA PRO A 11 -1.91 -21.16 6.33
C PRO A 11 -2.70 -21.34 5.03
N ASP A 12 -2.38 -22.33 4.20
CA ASP A 12 -3.10 -22.61 2.95
C ASP A 12 -4.58 -22.94 3.20
N LEU A 13 -4.86 -23.95 4.04
CA LEU A 13 -6.24 -24.32 4.38
C LEU A 13 -6.97 -23.22 5.14
N THR A 14 -6.26 -22.45 5.97
CA THR A 14 -6.85 -21.30 6.66
C THR A 14 -7.32 -20.25 5.64
N GLY A 15 -6.47 -19.87 4.69
CA GLY A 15 -6.81 -18.91 3.64
C GLY A 15 -7.85 -19.42 2.63
N TYR A 16 -8.00 -20.75 2.52
CA TYR A 16 -9.09 -21.36 1.76
C TYR A 16 -10.45 -21.16 2.45
N ILE A 17 -10.48 -21.22 3.78
CA ILE A 17 -11.71 -21.13 4.59
C ILE A 17 -12.11 -19.69 4.87
N THR A 18 -11.16 -18.81 5.20
CA THR A 18 -11.45 -17.44 5.61
C THR A 18 -11.61 -16.48 4.42
N GLU A 19 -12.28 -15.35 4.66
CA GLU A 19 -12.54 -14.32 3.65
C GLU A 19 -11.35 -13.36 3.44
N GLY A 20 -10.13 -13.82 3.73
CA GLY A 20 -8.92 -13.01 3.67
C GLY A 20 -7.94 -13.34 4.77
N GLN A 21 -6.85 -12.58 4.79
CA GLN A 21 -5.74 -12.74 5.71
C GLN A 21 -4.99 -11.43 5.86
N ILE A 22 -4.41 -11.22 7.05
CA ILE A 22 -3.43 -10.16 7.30
C ILE A 22 -2.08 -10.85 7.52
N VAL A 23 -1.15 -10.61 6.60
CA VAL A 23 0.17 -11.24 6.62
C VAL A 23 1.14 -10.35 7.37
N LEU A 24 1.78 -10.91 8.39
CA LEU A 24 2.91 -10.28 9.08
C LEU A 24 4.21 -10.84 8.51
N SER A 25 5.12 -9.97 8.06
CA SER A 25 6.38 -10.35 7.42
C SER A 25 7.58 -9.75 8.16
N ALA A 26 8.63 -10.56 8.35
CA ALA A 26 9.89 -10.12 8.94
C ALA A 26 10.65 -9.12 8.04
N ASP A 27 10.35 -9.09 6.75
CA ASP A 27 10.96 -8.17 5.78
C ASP A 27 10.41 -6.73 5.90
N ILE A 28 9.35 -6.53 6.69
CA ILE A 28 8.75 -5.22 6.93
C ILE A 28 9.38 -4.62 8.19
N PRO A 29 10.25 -3.60 8.07
CA PRO A 29 11.07 -3.11 9.18
C PRO A 29 10.34 -2.08 10.06
N VAL A 30 9.01 -2.12 10.11
CA VAL A 30 8.17 -1.18 10.87
C VAL A 30 7.11 -1.93 11.68
N HIS A 31 6.54 -1.26 12.69
CA HIS A 31 5.46 -1.82 13.50
C HIS A 31 4.13 -1.12 13.15
N PRO A 32 3.03 -1.86 12.91
CA PRO A 32 2.97 -3.32 12.77
C PRO A 32 3.62 -3.81 11.46
N PRO A 33 4.24 -5.01 11.44
CA PRO A 33 4.99 -5.52 10.29
C PRO A 33 4.07 -6.17 9.24
N ILE A 34 3.05 -5.44 8.78
CA ILE A 34 2.04 -5.94 7.83
C ILE A 34 2.57 -5.86 6.41
N ASP A 35 2.50 -6.96 5.65
CA ASP A 35 2.70 -6.95 4.20
C ASP A 35 1.36 -6.71 3.49
N PRO A 36 1.11 -5.51 2.93
CA PRO A 36 -0.14 -5.21 2.26
C PRO A 36 -0.32 -5.96 0.93
N LEU A 37 0.76 -6.35 0.25
CA LEU A 37 0.69 -7.06 -1.03
C LEU A 37 0.37 -8.55 -0.86
N ALA A 38 0.68 -9.12 0.30
CA ALA A 38 0.33 -10.50 0.67
C ALA A 38 -0.99 -10.60 1.46
N SER A 39 -1.53 -9.47 1.92
CA SER A 39 -2.78 -9.38 2.68
C SER A 39 -3.99 -9.18 1.77
N LEU A 40 -5.17 -9.61 2.24
CA LEU A 40 -6.42 -9.47 1.49
C LEU A 40 -7.62 -9.41 2.44
N SER A 41 -8.63 -8.62 2.07
CA SER A 41 -9.99 -8.72 2.58
C SER A 41 -10.98 -8.85 1.41
N ARG A 42 -11.61 -10.02 1.27
CA ARG A 42 -12.62 -10.27 0.22
C ARG A 42 -13.90 -9.49 0.44
N LEU A 43 -14.17 -9.10 1.69
CA LEU A 43 -15.38 -8.37 2.08
C LEU A 43 -15.22 -6.84 1.97
N MET A 44 -14.01 -6.33 1.71
CA MET A 44 -13.72 -4.90 1.66
C MET A 44 -14.69 -4.14 0.75
N ARG A 45 -14.98 -4.65 -0.45
CA ARG A 45 -15.89 -4.01 -1.41
C ARG A 45 -17.29 -3.76 -0.83
N GLY A 46 -17.75 -4.64 0.07
CA GLY A 46 -19.03 -4.50 0.76
C GLY A 46 -19.03 -3.55 1.96
N GLY A 47 -17.85 -3.09 2.42
CA GLY A 47 -17.69 -2.27 3.62
C GLY A 47 -17.28 -0.82 3.37
N VAL A 48 -16.98 -0.44 2.13
CA VAL A 48 -16.44 0.89 1.79
C VAL A 48 -17.33 1.65 0.81
N GLY A 49 -16.94 2.88 0.46
CA GLY A 49 -17.67 3.75 -0.47
C GLY A 49 -18.60 4.77 0.20
N VAL A 50 -19.43 5.41 -0.61
CA VAL A 50 -20.41 6.44 -0.22
C VAL A 50 -21.35 5.91 0.88
N GLY A 51 -21.57 6.72 1.91
CA GLY A 51 -22.43 6.36 3.05
C GLY A 51 -21.78 5.43 4.07
N ARG A 52 -20.54 4.98 3.84
CA ARG A 52 -19.76 4.18 4.81
C ARG A 52 -18.42 4.82 5.16
N THR A 53 -17.65 5.20 4.14
CA THR A 53 -16.30 5.76 4.30
C THR A 53 -16.15 7.01 3.45
N ARG A 54 -15.61 6.89 2.23
CA ARG A 54 -15.50 7.96 1.23
C ARG A 54 -15.74 7.39 -0.18
N PRO A 55 -16.17 8.22 -1.16
CA PRO A 55 -16.42 7.77 -2.53
C PRO A 55 -15.22 7.02 -3.14
N GLU A 56 -14.02 7.56 -2.98
CA GLU A 56 -12.77 7.15 -3.64
C GLU A 56 -12.00 6.04 -2.88
N HIS A 57 -12.54 5.48 -1.79
CA HIS A 57 -11.80 4.54 -0.93
C HIS A 57 -11.28 3.32 -1.71
N MET A 58 -12.11 2.70 -2.54
CA MET A 58 -11.67 1.53 -3.32
C MET A 58 -10.53 1.88 -4.28
N ASP A 59 -10.65 3.00 -4.97
CA ASP A 59 -9.69 3.43 -5.98
C ASP A 59 -8.38 3.85 -5.34
N LEU A 60 -8.44 4.55 -4.20
CA LEU A 60 -7.28 4.93 -3.41
C LEU A 60 -6.51 3.70 -2.89
N ALA A 61 -7.22 2.69 -2.39
CA ALA A 61 -6.60 1.45 -1.95
C ALA A 61 -5.97 0.68 -3.12
N ALA A 62 -6.68 0.58 -4.25
CA ALA A 62 -6.17 -0.08 -5.46
C ALA A 62 -4.93 0.63 -6.00
N GLN A 63 -4.95 1.96 -6.10
CA GLN A 63 -3.82 2.79 -6.53
C GLN A 63 -2.61 2.61 -5.60
N THR A 64 -2.84 2.56 -4.29
CA THR A 64 -1.77 2.36 -3.29
C THR A 64 -1.11 0.99 -3.47
N LEU A 65 -1.89 -0.08 -3.60
CA LEU A 65 -1.37 -1.43 -3.83
C LEU A 65 -0.62 -1.53 -5.16
N ALA A 66 -1.14 -0.92 -6.23
CA ALA A 66 -0.48 -0.89 -7.53
C ALA A 66 0.87 -0.15 -7.45
N ALA A 67 0.92 0.98 -6.75
CA ALA A 67 2.14 1.75 -6.56
C ALA A 67 3.21 0.96 -5.77
N LEU A 68 2.81 0.26 -4.71
CA LEU A 68 3.71 -0.61 -3.94
C LEU A 68 4.23 -1.78 -4.78
N ALA A 69 3.38 -2.41 -5.59
CA ALA A 69 3.79 -3.48 -6.49
C ALA A 69 4.81 -2.99 -7.53
N ARG A 70 4.59 -1.81 -8.12
CA ARG A 70 5.51 -1.18 -9.07
C ARG A 70 6.83 -0.80 -8.42
N ALA A 71 6.79 -0.30 -7.19
CA ALA A 71 7.98 0.03 -6.42
C ALA A 71 8.81 -1.22 -6.06
N ARG A 72 8.17 -2.34 -5.73
CA ARG A 72 8.87 -3.62 -5.51
C ARG A 72 9.62 -4.06 -6.78
N GLN A 73 9.02 -3.92 -7.96
CA GLN A 73 9.68 -4.19 -9.24
C GLN A 73 10.86 -3.23 -9.49
N ALA A 74 10.68 -1.93 -9.20
CA ALA A 74 11.76 -0.95 -9.31
C ALA A 74 12.93 -1.25 -8.36
N GLY A 75 12.65 -1.72 -7.15
CA GLY A 75 13.66 -2.14 -6.16
C GLY A 75 14.46 -3.34 -6.65
N ALA A 76 13.78 -4.38 -7.14
CA ALA A 76 14.44 -5.55 -7.72
C ALA A 76 15.33 -5.17 -8.92
N LEU A 77 14.86 -4.25 -9.78
CA LEU A 77 15.68 -3.73 -10.87
C LEU A 77 16.91 -2.99 -10.35
N ALA A 78 16.74 -2.15 -9.32
CA ALA A 78 17.84 -1.40 -8.70
C ALA A 78 18.93 -2.30 -8.15
N GLU A 79 18.57 -3.44 -7.55
CA GLU A 79 19.52 -4.44 -7.06
C GLU A 79 20.30 -5.11 -8.19
N LEU A 80 19.66 -5.34 -9.34
CA LEU A 80 20.28 -5.99 -10.50
C LEU A 80 21.20 -5.07 -11.31
N VAL A 81 20.78 -3.83 -11.58
CA VAL A 81 21.49 -2.91 -12.49
C VAL A 81 22.09 -1.67 -11.80
N GLY A 82 21.88 -1.53 -10.49
CA GLY A 82 22.30 -0.38 -9.70
C GLY A 82 21.31 0.79 -9.72
N ALA A 83 21.21 1.51 -8.60
CA ALA A 83 20.27 2.62 -8.42
C ALA A 83 20.47 3.78 -9.43
N GLY A 84 21.68 3.94 -9.98
CA GLY A 84 21.99 4.98 -10.96
C GLY A 84 21.32 4.76 -12.33
N ALA A 85 20.93 3.52 -12.66
CA ALA A 85 20.29 3.18 -13.92
C ALA A 85 18.75 3.35 -13.89
N LEU A 86 18.17 3.69 -12.73
CA LEU A 86 16.73 3.86 -12.59
C LEU A 86 16.24 5.14 -13.26
N SER A 87 15.05 5.06 -13.85
CA SER A 87 14.34 6.24 -14.33
C SER A 87 13.96 7.17 -13.17
N ALA A 88 13.69 8.44 -13.48
CA ALA A 88 13.20 9.39 -12.47
C ALA A 88 11.89 8.90 -11.82
N THR A 89 11.00 8.29 -12.60
CA THR A 89 9.75 7.69 -12.11
C THR A 89 10.02 6.52 -11.15
N ASP A 90 10.93 5.60 -11.51
CA ASP A 90 11.24 4.44 -10.66
C ASP A 90 11.82 4.88 -9.31
N ARG A 91 12.65 5.92 -9.29
CA ARG A 91 13.15 6.51 -8.04
C ARG A 91 12.01 7.07 -7.17
N ARG A 92 11.04 7.77 -7.77
CA ARG A 92 9.84 8.26 -7.06
C ARG A 92 9.02 7.11 -6.46
N TYR A 93 8.92 5.96 -7.13
CA TYR A 93 8.28 4.76 -6.56
C TYR A 93 9.03 4.19 -5.35
N LEU A 94 10.37 4.21 -5.36
CA LEU A 94 11.17 3.83 -4.19
C LEU A 94 10.97 4.81 -3.02
N ASP A 95 10.91 6.11 -3.32
CA ASP A 95 10.62 7.14 -2.32
C ASP A 95 9.21 7.01 -1.74
N LEU A 96 8.23 6.68 -2.58
CA LEU A 96 6.87 6.35 -2.14
C LEU A 96 6.88 5.17 -1.18
N THR A 97 7.66 4.12 -1.43
CA THR A 97 7.72 2.96 -0.51
C THR A 97 8.28 3.36 0.85
N ARG A 98 9.33 4.20 0.88
CA ARG A 98 9.88 4.72 2.14
C ARG A 98 8.86 5.55 2.92
N ALA A 99 8.13 6.43 2.22
CA ALA A 99 7.08 7.23 2.82
C ALA A 99 5.89 6.39 3.27
N PHE A 100 5.49 5.38 2.49
CA PHE A 100 4.45 4.42 2.88
C PHE A 100 4.80 3.75 4.20
N MET A 101 6.01 3.19 4.32
CA MET A 101 6.46 2.51 5.54
C MET A 101 6.46 3.46 6.73
N ARG A 102 6.98 4.68 6.56
CA ARG A 102 7.13 5.66 7.64
C ARG A 102 5.82 6.33 8.06
N ASP A 103 5.02 6.77 7.09
CA ASP A 103 3.94 7.72 7.32
C ASP A 103 2.55 7.07 7.32
N LEU A 104 2.39 5.90 6.68
CA LEU A 104 1.11 5.20 6.58
C LEU A 104 1.12 3.87 7.34
N LEU A 105 2.12 3.00 7.13
CA LEU A 105 2.13 1.68 7.74
C LEU A 105 2.60 1.72 9.20
N SER A 106 3.71 2.38 9.49
CA SER A 106 4.25 2.47 10.86
C SER A 106 3.26 3.17 11.78
N GLN A 107 2.76 2.47 12.78
CA GLN A 107 1.81 2.93 13.79
C GLN A 107 2.21 2.40 15.17
N PRO A 108 2.50 3.26 16.17
CA PRO A 108 2.70 2.85 17.55
C PRO A 108 1.48 2.10 18.09
N GLY A 109 1.70 1.15 19.00
CA GLY A 109 0.62 0.33 19.57
C GLY A 109 -0.40 1.09 20.41
N ASP A 110 -0.09 2.33 20.81
CA ASP A 110 -0.95 3.25 21.54
C ASP A 110 -1.57 4.35 20.65
N GLU A 111 -1.26 4.37 19.34
CA GLU A 111 -1.90 5.27 18.38
C GLU A 111 -3.18 4.62 17.85
N ALA A 112 -4.33 5.27 18.04
CA ALA A 112 -5.59 4.93 17.38
C ALA A 112 -5.87 5.93 16.26
N ARG A 113 -5.84 5.47 15.01
CA ARG A 113 -6.16 6.31 13.84
C ARG A 113 -7.60 6.16 13.41
N THR A 114 -8.23 7.30 13.15
CA THR A 114 -9.49 7.34 12.42
C THR A 114 -9.26 7.07 10.93
N LEU A 115 -10.30 6.64 10.21
CA LEU A 115 -10.22 6.46 8.76
C LEU A 115 -9.85 7.77 8.04
N GLY A 116 -10.33 8.92 8.52
CA GLY A 116 -9.99 10.23 7.95
C GLY A 116 -8.47 10.49 7.96
N GLN A 117 -7.83 10.24 9.10
CA GLN A 117 -6.37 10.37 9.24
C GLN A 117 -5.62 9.37 8.35
N THR A 118 -6.14 8.14 8.21
CA THR A 118 -5.55 7.15 7.29
C THR A 118 -5.63 7.62 5.83
N PHE A 119 -6.76 8.19 5.40
CA PHE A 119 -6.89 8.72 4.05
C PHE A 119 -5.95 9.90 3.78
N GLU A 120 -5.85 10.85 4.71
CA GLU A 120 -4.92 11.98 4.60
C GLU A 120 -3.46 11.52 4.44
N ARG A 121 -3.06 10.51 5.21
CA ARG A 121 -1.73 9.90 5.11
C ARG A 121 -1.54 9.17 3.77
N ALA A 122 -2.53 8.42 3.31
CA ALA A 122 -2.47 7.73 2.02
C ALA A 122 -2.33 8.70 0.85
N TRP A 123 -3.10 9.79 0.84
CA TRP A 123 -2.97 10.86 -0.15
C TRP A 123 -1.60 11.52 -0.12
N ARG A 124 -1.05 11.80 1.07
CA ARG A 124 0.32 12.33 1.20
C ARG A 124 1.38 11.40 0.59
N VAL A 125 1.25 10.09 0.84
CA VAL A 125 2.16 9.08 0.28
C VAL A 125 2.03 9.00 -1.24
N LEU A 126 0.82 8.95 -1.78
CA LEU A 126 0.59 8.88 -3.22
C LEU A 126 1.03 10.16 -3.95
N SER A 127 0.97 11.31 -3.29
CA SER A 127 1.36 12.60 -3.88
C SER A 127 2.87 12.75 -4.11
N ILE A 128 3.67 11.76 -3.69
CA ILE A 128 5.07 11.62 -4.12
C ILE A 128 5.17 11.30 -5.61
N LEU A 129 4.17 10.59 -6.15
CA LEU A 129 4.09 10.28 -7.57
C LEU A 129 3.48 11.45 -8.35
N PRO A 130 3.94 11.69 -9.59
CA PRO A 130 3.31 12.66 -10.46
C PRO A 130 1.91 12.17 -10.85
N ARG A 131 1.00 13.12 -11.11
CA ARG A 131 -0.42 12.81 -11.40
C ARG A 131 -0.61 11.75 -12.49
N ARG A 132 0.25 11.72 -13.50
CA ARG A 132 0.20 10.75 -14.61
C ARG A 132 0.38 9.28 -14.19
N GLU A 133 0.93 9.02 -13.00
CA GLU A 133 1.09 7.67 -12.44
C GLU A 133 -0.12 7.23 -11.60
N LEU A 134 -1.05 8.15 -11.31
CA LEU A 134 -2.22 7.93 -10.46
C LEU A 134 -3.46 7.56 -11.31
N SER A 135 -3.31 6.55 -12.17
CA SER A 135 -4.29 6.23 -13.23
C SER A 135 -5.58 5.56 -12.75
N MET A 136 -5.62 5.05 -11.52
CA MET A 136 -6.83 4.44 -10.95
C MET A 136 -7.74 5.45 -10.25
N LEU A 137 -7.26 6.67 -10.00
CA LEU A 137 -8.00 7.73 -9.33
C LEU A 137 -8.68 8.62 -10.36
N ASP A 138 -9.92 9.04 -10.07
CA ASP A 138 -10.65 9.97 -10.93
C ASP A 138 -10.11 11.40 -10.81
N ALA A 139 -10.47 12.24 -11.79
CA ALA A 139 -9.97 13.61 -11.85
C ALA A 139 -10.43 14.44 -10.63
N ASP A 140 -11.66 14.25 -10.18
CA ASP A 140 -12.25 15.00 -9.07
C ASP A 140 -11.53 14.69 -7.75
N ALA A 141 -11.22 13.42 -7.45
CA ALA A 141 -10.47 13.06 -6.26
C ALA A 141 -9.01 13.54 -6.32
N LEU A 142 -8.38 13.47 -7.50
CA LEU A 142 -7.04 14.02 -7.69
C LEU A 142 -7.02 15.53 -7.48
N ASP A 143 -7.97 16.27 -8.05
CA ASP A 143 -8.05 17.73 -7.91
C ASP A 143 -8.31 18.15 -6.45
N ALA A 144 -9.06 17.35 -5.70
CA ALA A 144 -9.38 17.62 -4.30
C ALA A 144 -8.23 17.30 -3.32
N HIS A 145 -7.35 16.36 -3.65
CA HIS A 145 -6.45 15.76 -2.66
C HIS A 145 -4.98 15.58 -3.09
N HIS A 146 -4.66 15.64 -4.38
CA HIS A 146 -3.29 15.45 -4.87
C HIS A 146 -2.52 16.78 -4.82
N GLU A 147 -1.43 16.78 -4.05
CA GLU A 147 -0.48 17.90 -4.00
C GLU A 147 0.91 17.40 -4.39
N GLU A 148 1.27 17.49 -5.68
CA GLU A 148 2.53 16.93 -6.18
C GLU A 148 3.73 17.46 -5.38
N ALA A 149 4.41 16.55 -4.67
CA ALA A 149 5.59 16.89 -3.90
C ALA A 149 6.73 17.25 -4.88
N GLY A 150 7.17 18.51 -4.84
CA GLY A 150 8.30 19.03 -5.65
C GLY A 150 9.53 18.14 -5.64
#